data_AF-A0A2U1VBK6-F1
#
_entry.id   AF-A0A2U1VBK6-F1
#
_cell.length_a   1.000
_cell.length_b   1.000
_cell.length_c   1.000
_cell.angle_alpha   90.00
_cell.angle_beta   90.00
_cell.angle_gamma   90.00
#
_symmetry.space_group_name_H-M   'P 1'
#
loop_
_entity.id
_entity.type
_entity.pdbx_description
1 polymer ?
#
loop_
_entity_poly.entity_id
_entity_poly.type
_entity_poly.pdbx_seq_one_letter_code
_entity_poly.pdbx_strand_id
1 'polypeptide(L)'
;MSGGEQLVRRLPNDIGGLSAGPIERVEHDLEPWEKRCHALADVLDFRKIINTEEKRRGVEALGSEMVGALGYYERWIVAFSNILFQKGLLTPEDLARKMDEVAARHATPQP
;
A
#
# COMPACT_ATOMS: atom_id res chain seq x y z
N MET A 1 -11.51 28.13 -4.96
CA MET A 1 -10.99 26.87 -5.55
C MET A 1 -12.03 25.80 -5.26
N SER A 2 -12.47 25.05 -6.26
CA SER A 2 -13.39 23.93 -6.01
C SER A 2 -12.63 22.78 -5.37
N GLY A 3 -13.30 21.93 -4.58
CA GLY A 3 -12.65 20.76 -3.98
C GLY A 3 -12.01 19.82 -5.00
N GLY A 4 -12.55 19.76 -6.23
CA GLY A 4 -12.05 18.90 -7.30
C GLY A 4 -10.72 19.34 -7.91
N GLU A 5 -10.46 20.65 -8.02
CA GLU A 5 -9.18 21.17 -8.56
C GLU A 5 -7.99 20.73 -7.69
N GLN A 6 -8.21 20.67 -6.38
CA GLN A 6 -7.18 20.30 -5.42
C GLN A 6 -6.77 18.83 -5.52
N LEU A 7 -7.66 17.95 -6.02
CA LEU A 7 -7.42 16.53 -6.20
C LEU A 7 -6.55 16.19 -7.41
N VAL A 8 -6.41 17.11 -8.38
CA VAL A 8 -5.66 16.88 -9.63
C VAL A 8 -4.42 17.76 -9.76
N ARG A 9 -4.26 18.76 -8.89
CA ARG A 9 -3.15 19.73 -8.96
C ARG A 9 -1.84 19.21 -8.38
N ARG A 10 -1.88 18.26 -7.46
CA ARG A 10 -0.71 17.70 -6.76
C ARG A 10 -0.87 16.21 -6.55
N LEU A 11 0.26 15.51 -6.62
CA LEU A 11 0.33 14.11 -6.21
C LEU A 11 0.29 14.01 -4.69
N PRO A 12 -0.19 12.89 -4.13
CA PRO A 12 -0.33 12.73 -2.67
C PRO A 12 0.97 12.88 -1.88
N ASN A 13 2.12 12.63 -2.49
CA ASN A 13 3.44 12.77 -1.87
C ASN A 13 4.04 14.18 -1.98
N ASP A 14 3.47 15.06 -2.81
CA ASP A 14 3.93 16.44 -2.98
C ASP A 14 3.40 17.37 -1.87
N ILE A 15 3.84 17.08 -0.64
CA ILE A 15 3.46 17.81 0.58
C ILE A 15 4.52 18.83 1.03
N GLY A 16 5.64 18.93 0.30
CA GLY A 16 6.74 19.83 0.64
C GLY A 16 6.30 21.29 0.68
N GLY A 17 6.61 21.99 1.76
CA GLY A 17 6.27 23.41 1.95
C GLY A 17 4.82 23.67 2.36
N LEU A 18 4.00 22.64 2.60
CA LEU A 18 2.70 22.80 3.22
C LEU A 18 2.83 23.13 4.72
N SER A 19 1.88 23.91 5.23
CA SER A 19 1.75 24.12 6.67
C SER A 19 1.32 22.82 7.34
N ALA A 20 2.01 22.47 8.42
CA ALA A 20 1.68 21.33 9.28
C ALA A 20 1.81 21.74 10.75
N GLY A 21 1.10 21.04 11.62
CA GLY A 21 1.22 21.22 13.07
C GLY A 21 2.52 20.63 13.63
N PRO A 22 2.81 20.84 14.92
CA PRO A 22 3.90 20.15 15.60
C PRO A 22 3.73 18.63 15.50
N ILE A 23 4.84 17.92 15.29
CA ILE A 23 4.87 16.46 15.18
C ILE A 23 5.33 15.89 16.53
N GLU A 24 4.51 15.04 17.12
CA GLU A 24 4.97 14.14 18.17
C GLU A 24 5.66 12.93 17.53
N ARG A 25 6.93 12.72 17.88
CA ARG A 25 7.68 11.56 17.41
C ARG A 25 7.52 10.44 18.42
N VAL A 26 6.83 9.39 18.01
CA VAL A 26 6.68 8.16 18.80
C VAL A 26 7.32 7.01 18.04
N GLU A 27 7.86 6.06 18.80
CA GLU A 27 8.31 4.79 18.22
C GLU A 27 7.09 3.96 17.80
N HIS A 28 7.23 3.26 16.68
CA HIS A 28 6.22 2.32 16.18
C HIS A 28 6.83 0.93 16.10
N ASP A 29 6.35 0.03 16.95
CA ASP A 29 6.75 -1.37 16.93
C ASP A 29 6.13 -2.06 15.71
N LEU A 30 7.00 -2.50 14.79
CA LEU A 30 6.54 -3.16 13.57
C LEU A 30 5.84 -4.50 13.89
N GLU A 31 4.60 -4.61 13.43
CA GLU A 31 3.83 -5.84 13.52
C GLU A 31 4.45 -6.93 12.62
N PRO A 32 4.20 -8.22 12.93
CA PRO A 32 4.73 -9.31 12.12
C PRO A 32 4.35 -9.23 10.63
N TRP A 33 3.17 -8.72 10.29
CA TRP A 33 2.73 -8.57 8.91
C TRP A 33 3.41 -7.41 8.20
N GLU A 34 3.74 -6.32 8.90
CA GLU A 34 4.47 -5.17 8.35
C GLU A 34 5.89 -5.60 7.94
N LYS A 35 6.56 -6.38 8.79
CA LYS A 35 7.87 -6.97 8.48
C LYS A 35 7.79 -7.90 7.26
N ARG A 36 6.73 -8.69 7.14
CA ARG A 36 6.49 -9.55 5.97
C ARG A 36 6.20 -8.73 4.71
N CYS A 37 5.47 -7.62 4.83
CA CYS A 37 5.21 -6.70 3.72
C CYS A 37 6.52 -6.08 3.20
N HIS A 38 7.39 -5.66 4.10
CA HIS A 38 8.72 -5.18 3.75
C HIS A 38 9.54 -6.25 3.02
N ALA A 39 9.64 -7.45 3.60
CA ALA A 39 10.36 -8.56 2.98
C ALA A 39 9.78 -8.94 1.60
N LEU A 40 8.46 -8.85 1.42
CA LEU A 40 7.82 -9.04 0.12
C LEU A 40 8.28 -8.00 -0.89
N ALA A 41 8.38 -6.72 -0.49
CA ALA A 41 8.91 -5.66 -1.36
C ALA A 41 10.33 -5.97 -1.84
N ASP A 42 11.19 -6.44 -0.94
CA ASP A 42 12.58 -6.82 -1.26
C ASP A 42 12.63 -8.00 -2.24
N VAL A 43 11.79 -9.02 -2.03
CA VAL A 43 11.70 -10.16 -2.96
C VAL A 43 11.19 -9.72 -4.33
N LEU A 44 10.19 -8.85 -4.39
CA LEU A 44 9.65 -8.34 -5.66
C LEU A 44 10.69 -7.51 -6.44
N ASP A 45 11.50 -6.69 -5.76
CA ASP A 45 12.60 -5.95 -6.41
C ASP A 45 13.75 -6.87 -6.82
N PHE A 46 14.15 -7.79 -5.95
CA PHE A 46 15.22 -8.76 -6.23
C PHE A 46 14.89 -9.61 -7.46
N ARG A 47 13.63 -10.05 -7.58
CA ARG A 47 13.12 -10.81 -8.72
C ARG A 47 12.77 -9.94 -9.93
N LYS A 48 12.98 -8.61 -9.85
CA LYS A 48 12.68 -7.62 -10.89
C LYS A 48 11.23 -7.64 -11.36
N ILE A 49 10.32 -7.95 -10.44
CA ILE A 49 8.87 -7.94 -10.67
C ILE A 49 8.31 -6.54 -10.42
N ILE A 50 8.74 -5.87 -9.34
CA ILE A 50 8.38 -4.47 -9.05
C ILE A 50 9.66 -3.74 -8.67
N ASN A 51 10.02 -2.69 -9.40
CA ASN A 51 11.15 -1.83 -9.01
C ASN A 51 10.70 -0.68 -8.09
N THR A 52 11.68 0.06 -7.56
CA THR A 52 11.42 1.16 -6.62
C THR A 52 10.55 2.27 -7.20
N GLU A 53 10.73 2.65 -8.47
CA GLU A 53 9.92 3.70 -9.09
C GLU A 53 8.48 3.25 -9.36
N GLU A 54 8.30 1.99 -9.78
CA GLU A 54 6.96 1.39 -9.93
C GLU A 54 6.20 1.40 -8.61
N LYS A 55 6.88 1.06 -7.50
CA LYS A 55 6.30 1.18 -6.15
C LYS A 55 5.90 2.62 -5.81
N ARG A 56 6.79 3.60 -6.01
CA ARG A 56 6.50 5.02 -5.69
C ARG A 56 5.28 5.51 -6.45
N ARG A 57 5.29 5.33 -7.78
CA ARG A 57 4.16 5.67 -8.65
C ARG A 57 2.88 4.93 -8.25
N GLY A 58 3.00 3.65 -7.86
CA GLY A 58 1.86 2.84 -7.42
C GLY A 58 1.20 3.39 -6.15
N VAL A 59 1.98 3.88 -5.19
CA VAL A 59 1.47 4.53 -3.97
C VAL A 59 0.83 5.88 -4.30
N GLU A 60 1.46 6.68 -5.17
CA GLU A 60 0.90 7.96 -5.62
C GLU A 60 -0.45 7.78 -6.34
N ALA A 61 -0.58 6.71 -7.12
CA ALA A 61 -1.80 6.38 -7.86
C ALA A 61 -2.99 5.97 -6.98
N LEU A 62 -2.77 5.69 -5.69
CA LEU A 62 -3.88 5.44 -4.75
C LEU A 62 -4.73 6.70 -4.49
N GLY A 63 -4.17 7.89 -4.77
CA GLY A 63 -4.85 9.16 -4.54
C GLY A 63 -4.82 9.61 -3.08
N SER A 64 -5.11 10.91 -2.88
CA SER A 64 -4.89 11.59 -1.61
C SER A 64 -5.73 11.04 -0.45
N GLU A 65 -6.93 10.56 -0.73
CA GLU A 65 -7.82 9.99 0.28
C GLU A 65 -7.26 8.68 0.85
N MET A 66 -6.93 7.72 -0.01
CA MET A 66 -6.36 6.45 0.43
C MET A 66 -4.99 6.64 1.08
N VAL A 67 -4.15 7.52 0.54
CA VAL A 67 -2.85 7.84 1.15
C VAL A 67 -3.05 8.51 2.51
N GLY A 68 -4.09 9.31 2.73
CA GLY A 68 -4.38 9.90 4.04
C GLY A 68 -4.91 8.89 5.06
N ALA A 69 -5.72 7.92 4.62
CA ALA A 69 -6.41 6.98 5.49
C ALA A 69 -5.59 5.73 5.85
N LEU A 70 -4.74 5.26 4.93
CA LEU A 70 -3.98 4.01 5.11
C LEU A 70 -2.65 4.24 5.84
N GLY A 71 -2.24 3.27 6.64
CA GLY A 71 -0.91 3.15 7.21
C GLY A 71 0.17 2.93 6.15
N TYR A 72 1.44 3.07 6.56
CA TYR A 72 2.58 3.05 5.64
C TYR A 72 2.68 1.75 4.82
N TYR A 73 2.62 0.60 5.49
CA TYR A 73 2.69 -0.70 4.83
C TYR A 73 1.37 -1.13 4.18
N GLU A 74 0.24 -0.59 4.62
CA GLU A 74 -1.05 -0.81 3.94
C GLU A 74 -1.04 -0.19 2.54
N ARG A 75 -0.49 1.02 2.38
CA ARG A 75 -0.31 1.63 1.05
C ARG A 75 0.55 0.76 0.14
N TRP A 76 1.60 0.13 0.69
CA TRP A 76 2.49 -0.73 -0.07
C TRP A 76 1.77 -1.99 -0.57
N ILE A 77 1.07 -2.71 0.31
CA ILE A 77 0.44 -3.97 -0.09
C ILE A 77 -0.65 -3.74 -1.14
N VAL A 78 -1.43 -2.66 -1.02
CA VAL A 78 -2.44 -2.27 -2.03
C VAL A 78 -1.77 -1.89 -3.36
N ALA A 79 -0.69 -1.09 -3.32
CA ALA A 79 0.05 -0.73 -4.51
C ALA A 79 0.65 -1.95 -5.22
N PHE A 80 1.19 -2.92 -4.46
CA PHE A 80 1.74 -4.16 -5.03
C PHE A 80 0.66 -4.99 -5.71
N SER A 81 -0.50 -5.19 -5.08
CA SER A 81 -1.64 -5.88 -5.70
C SER A 81 -2.02 -5.22 -7.03
N ASN A 82 -2.18 -3.89 -7.05
CA ASN A 82 -2.53 -3.15 -8.27
C ASN A 82 -1.47 -3.31 -9.38
N ILE A 83 -0.19 -3.25 -9.03
CA ILE A 83 0.91 -3.43 -10.01
C ILE A 83 0.92 -4.88 -10.55
N LEU A 84 0.73 -5.88 -9.69
CA LEU A 84 0.68 -7.29 -10.11
C LEU A 84 -0.53 -7.58 -11.00
N PHE A 85 -1.67 -6.95 -10.73
CA PHE A 85 -2.85 -6.98 -11.62
C PHE A 85 -2.52 -6.38 -12.99
N GLN A 86 -1.90 -5.19 -13.03
CA GLN A 86 -1.49 -4.55 -14.29
C GLN A 86 -0.50 -5.38 -15.10
N LYS A 87 0.34 -6.19 -14.43
CA LYS A 87 1.30 -7.09 -15.06
C LYS A 87 0.70 -8.46 -15.42
N GLY A 88 -0.56 -8.74 -15.06
CA GLY A 88 -1.21 -10.02 -15.29
C GLY A 88 -0.60 -11.19 -14.50
N LEU A 89 0.18 -10.91 -13.45
CA LEU A 89 0.79 -11.91 -12.57
C LEU A 89 -0.15 -12.36 -11.45
N LEU A 90 -1.16 -11.55 -11.18
CA LEU A 90 -2.23 -11.81 -10.24
C LEU A 90 -3.53 -11.29 -10.87
N THR A 91 -4.67 -11.89 -10.55
CA THR A 91 -6.00 -11.35 -10.88
C THR A 91 -6.76 -10.95 -9.62
N PRO A 92 -7.71 -10.00 -9.69
CA PRO A 92 -8.58 -9.70 -8.56
C PRO A 92 -9.29 -10.94 -8.00
N GLU A 93 -9.70 -11.86 -8.87
CA GLU A 93 -10.35 -13.13 -8.51
C GLU A 93 -9.41 -14.06 -7.74
N ASP A 94 -8.14 -14.18 -8.17
CA ASP A 94 -7.14 -14.97 -7.45
C ASP A 94 -6.90 -14.42 -6.04
N LEU A 95 -6.83 -13.09 -5.92
CA LEU A 95 -6.66 -12.44 -4.62
C LEU A 95 -7.88 -12.66 -3.72
N ALA A 96 -9.09 -12.45 -4.24
CA ALA A 96 -10.34 -12.62 -3.49
C ALA A 96 -10.48 -14.06 -2.97
N ARG A 97 -10.29 -15.06 -3.85
CA ARG A 97 -10.29 -16.47 -3.45
C ARG A 97 -9.26 -16.74 -2.34
N LYS A 98 -8.06 -16.16 -2.45
CA LYS A 98 -7.03 -16.37 -1.43
C LYS A 98 -7.39 -15.70 -0.10
N MET A 99 -8.03 -14.54 -0.13
CA MET A 99 -8.53 -13.86 1.07
C MET A 99 -9.59 -14.71 1.77
N ASP A 100 -10.52 -15.31 1.02
CA ASP A 100 -11.54 -16.21 1.58
C ASP A 100 -10.91 -17.45 2.25
N GLU A 101 -9.93 -18.07 1.59
CA GLU A 101 -9.16 -19.19 2.18
C GLU A 101 -8.44 -18.78 3.47
N VAL A 102 -7.84 -17.58 3.51
CA VAL A 102 -7.16 -17.06 4.70
C VAL A 102 -8.18 -16.82 5.83
N ALA A 103 -9.31 -16.19 5.53
CA ALA A 103 -10.38 -15.94 6.50
C ALA A 103 -10.92 -17.26 7.08
N ALA A 104 -11.18 -18.26 6.24
CA ALA A 104 -11.67 -19.57 6.68
C ALA A 104 -10.69 -20.29 7.63
N ARG A 105 -9.37 -20.17 7.38
CA ARG A 105 -8.33 -20.73 8.26
C ARG A 105 -8.33 -20.10 9.66
N HIS A 106 -8.73 -18.84 9.77
CA HIS A 106 -8.78 -18.13 11.05
C HIS A 106 -10.17 -18.21 11.72
N ALA A 107 -11.23 -18.54 10.97
CA ALA A 107 -12.57 -18.74 11.50
C ALA A 107 -12.73 -20.07 12.26
N THR A 108 -11.89 -21.07 11.95
CA THR A 108 -11.88 -22.34 12.68
C THR A 108 -10.91 -22.20 13.85
N PRO A 109 -11.33 -22.40 15.12
CA PRO A 109 -10.39 -22.40 16.24
C PRO A 109 -9.34 -23.49 15.97
N GLN A 110 -8.06 -23.15 16.08
CA GLN A 110 -7.04 -24.19 16.09
C GLN A 110 -7.25 -25.04 17.36
N PRO A 111 -7.23 -26.39 17.24
CA PRO A 111 -7.23 -27.27 18.41
C PRO A 111 -5.98 -27.07 19.28
#